data_AF-A0AA87J232-F1
#
_entry.id   AF-A0AA87J232-F1
#
_cell.length_a   1.000
_cell.length_b   1.000
_cell.length_c   1.000
_cell.angle_alpha   90.00
_cell.angle_beta   90.00
_cell.angle_gamma   90.00
#
_symmetry.space_group_name_H-M   'P 1'
#
loop_
_entity.id
_entity.type
_entity.pdbx_description
1 polymer ?
#
loop_
_entity_poly.entity_id
_entity_poly.type
_entity_poly.pdbx_seq_one_letter_code
_entity_poly.pdbx_strand_id
1 'polypeptide(L)'
;AASRIGSRQYGLRDVSIFLERGADRQNDSRLIQSLRPRRPGEQIQTEAVELARIDELQFQYWTQGDASQAPAGGAWRSEWTQTDRLPASVGITVSITRSGHKVSAERILHLSAVPE
;
A
#
# COMPACT_ATOMS: atom_id res chain seq x y z
N ALA A 1 -12.80 3.17 -17.44
CA ALA A 1 -13.65 2.96 -16.25
C ALA A 1 -12.79 2.42 -15.12
N ALA A 2 -12.79 3.05 -13.94
CA ALA A 2 -12.09 2.53 -12.77
C ALA A 2 -13.04 1.62 -11.99
N SER A 3 -12.78 0.30 -11.97
CA SER A 3 -13.55 -0.63 -11.14
C SER A 3 -13.05 -0.51 -9.69
N ARG A 4 -13.96 -0.25 -8.75
CA ARG A 4 -13.65 -0.30 -7.33
C ARG A 4 -13.34 -1.75 -6.96
N ILE A 5 -12.10 -2.04 -6.62
CA ILE A 5 -11.68 -3.33 -6.08
C ILE A 5 -11.62 -3.20 -4.55
N GLY A 6 -12.31 -4.09 -3.84
CA GLY A 6 -12.43 -4.06 -2.38
C GLY A 6 -13.57 -4.93 -1.86
N SER A 7 -13.63 -5.15 -0.56
CA SER A 7 -14.69 -5.94 0.08
C SER A 7 -15.93 -5.09 0.37
N ARG A 8 -17.11 -5.69 0.19
CA ARG A 8 -18.41 -5.14 0.64
C ARG A 8 -18.79 -5.61 2.05
N GLN A 9 -17.96 -6.44 2.69
CA GLN A 9 -18.25 -7.03 3.98
C GLN A 9 -17.92 -6.05 5.11
N TYR A 10 -18.84 -5.90 6.07
CA TYR A 10 -18.69 -5.03 7.22
C TYR A 10 -17.68 -5.61 8.25
N GLY A 11 -16.91 -4.73 8.91
CA GLY A 11 -16.00 -5.08 10.02
C GLY A 11 -14.54 -4.63 9.82
N LEU A 12 -13.78 -4.55 10.91
CA LEU A 12 -12.35 -4.23 10.88
C LEU A 12 -11.54 -5.37 10.26
N ARG A 13 -10.64 -5.01 9.34
CA ARG A 13 -9.76 -5.95 8.64
C ARG A 13 -8.35 -5.40 8.55
N ASP A 14 -7.39 -6.30 8.61
CA ASP A 14 -6.06 -6.04 8.11
C ASP A 14 -6.08 -6.15 6.59
N VAL A 15 -5.65 -5.08 5.94
CA VAL A 15 -5.45 -5.02 4.49
C VAL A 15 -3.95 -5.01 4.26
N SER A 16 -3.45 -5.89 3.41
CA SER A 16 -2.05 -5.84 2.97
C SER A 16 -2.01 -5.80 1.45
N ILE A 17 -1.25 -4.84 0.92
CA ILE A 17 -0.97 -4.69 -0.51
C ILE A 17 0.52 -4.95 -0.68
N PHE A 18 0.86 -5.96 -1.48
CA PHE A 18 2.25 -6.35 -1.67
C PHE A 18 2.49 -6.90 -3.06
N LEU A 19 3.77 -6.94 -3.45
CA LEU A 19 4.21 -7.53 -4.69
C LEU A 19 4.67 -8.97 -4.42
N GLU A 20 3.95 -9.94 -4.99
CA GLU A 20 4.38 -11.32 -5.00
C GLU A 20 5.24 -11.57 -6.25
N ARG A 21 6.48 -12.01 -6.06
CA ARG A 21 7.40 -12.27 -7.17
C ARG A 21 7.35 -13.75 -7.53
N GLY A 22 7.02 -14.06 -8.78
CA GLY A 22 7.11 -15.42 -9.32
C GLY A 22 8.55 -15.96 -9.26
N ALA A 23 8.68 -17.28 -9.10
CA ALA A 23 9.98 -17.93 -8.90
C ALA A 23 10.91 -17.91 -10.12
N ASP A 24 10.37 -17.73 -11.34
CA ASP A 24 11.11 -18.12 -12.55
C ASP A 24 11.13 -17.11 -13.71
N ARG A 25 10.48 -15.94 -13.62
CA ARG A 25 10.54 -14.92 -14.68
C ARG A 25 10.58 -13.49 -14.18
N GLN A 26 11.58 -12.74 -14.66
CA GLN A 26 11.48 -11.28 -14.78
C GLN A 26 10.16 -10.98 -15.50
N ASN A 27 9.25 -10.25 -14.84
CA ASN A 27 7.89 -9.87 -15.29
C ASN A 27 6.73 -10.79 -14.87
N ASP A 28 6.90 -11.72 -13.93
CA ASP A 28 5.77 -12.45 -13.30
C ASP A 28 5.40 -11.92 -11.90
N SER A 29 5.70 -10.65 -11.66
CA SER A 29 5.37 -9.98 -10.41
C SER A 29 3.88 -9.61 -10.37
N ARG A 30 3.18 -10.08 -9.33
CA ARG A 30 1.74 -9.89 -9.13
C ARG A 30 1.50 -8.91 -7.99
N LEU A 31 0.74 -7.85 -8.26
CA LEU A 31 0.23 -6.98 -7.21
C LEU A 31 -0.95 -7.67 -6.55
N ILE A 32 -0.79 -8.05 -5.28
CA ILE A 32 -1.80 -8.75 -4.51
C ILE A 32 -2.37 -7.81 -3.45
N GLN A 33 -3.69 -7.83 -3.29
CA GLN A 33 -4.36 -7.33 -2.09
C GLN A 33 -4.87 -8.52 -1.28
N SER A 34 -4.50 -8.56 -0.02
CA SER A 34 -5.00 -9.53 0.94
C SER A 34 -5.84 -8.85 2.03
N LEU A 35 -6.87 -9.56 2.48
CA LEU A 35 -7.81 -9.12 3.50
C LEU A 35 -7.89 -10.19 4.59
N ARG A 36 -7.61 -9.79 5.82
CA ARG A 36 -7.75 -10.65 7.00
C ARG A 36 -8.68 -9.99 8.01
N PRO A 37 -9.80 -10.60 8.40
CA PRO A 37 -10.64 -10.08 9.47
C PRO A 37 -9.89 -10.01 10.80
N ARG A 38 -10.04 -8.91 11.54
CA ARG A 38 -9.55 -8.80 12.92
C ARG A 38 -10.58 -9.42 13.87
N ARG A 39 -10.57 -10.75 14.02
CA ARG A 39 -11.36 -11.46 15.05
C ARG A 39 -10.45 -12.32 15.92
N PRO A 40 -10.62 -12.31 17.25
CA PRO A 40 -9.96 -13.28 18.12
C PRO A 40 -10.52 -14.69 17.86
N GLY A 41 -9.65 -15.69 17.73
CA GLY A 41 -10.01 -17.11 17.91
C GLY A 41 -10.45 -17.92 16.68
N GLU A 42 -10.59 -17.34 15.48
CA GLU A 42 -10.87 -18.12 14.27
C GLU A 42 -9.62 -18.25 13.38
N GLN A 43 -9.40 -19.47 12.88
CA GLN A 43 -8.43 -19.74 11.81
C GLN A 43 -9.07 -19.30 10.49
N ILE A 44 -9.04 -18.00 10.23
CA ILE A 44 -9.77 -17.39 9.12
C ILE A 44 -8.99 -17.52 7.81
N GLN A 45 -9.68 -17.89 6.72
CA GLN A 45 -9.15 -17.82 5.37
C GLN A 45 -8.81 -16.37 5.01
N THR A 46 -7.54 -16.13 4.68
CA THR A 46 -7.11 -14.89 4.05
C THR A 46 -7.69 -14.83 2.64
N GLU A 47 -8.52 -13.83 2.36
CA GLU A 47 -8.98 -13.54 1.00
C GLU A 47 -7.86 -12.77 0.30
N ALA A 48 -7.32 -13.32 -0.80
CA ALA A 48 -6.31 -12.66 -1.62
C ALA A 48 -6.80 -12.49 -3.05
N VAL A 49 -6.59 -11.32 -3.63
CA VAL A 49 -7.00 -10.98 -5.00
C VAL A 49 -5.81 -10.37 -5.74
N GLU A 50 -5.53 -10.89 -6.94
CA GLU A 50 -4.59 -10.27 -7.89
C GLU A 50 -5.25 -9.00 -8.47
N LEU A 51 -4.61 -7.85 -8.23
CA LEU A 51 -5.08 -6.56 -8.73
C LEU A 51 -4.54 -6.28 -10.14
N ALA A 52 -3.26 -6.58 -10.36
CA ALA A 52 -2.54 -6.30 -11.61
C ALA A 52 -1.20 -7.05 -11.65
N ARG A 53 -0.58 -7.07 -12.83
CA ARG A 53 0.81 -7.48 -13.03
C ARG A 53 1.65 -6.22 -13.21
N ILE A 54 2.61 -6.03 -12.31
CA ILE A 54 3.48 -4.84 -12.27
C ILE A 54 4.90 -5.25 -11.91
N ASP A 55 5.89 -4.45 -12.29
CA ASP A 55 7.30 -4.77 -12.01
C ASP A 55 7.73 -4.30 -10.64
N GLU A 56 7.28 -3.09 -10.25
CA GLU A 56 7.66 -2.48 -8.99
C GLU A 56 6.47 -1.81 -8.31
N LEU A 57 6.49 -1.86 -6.99
CA LEU A 57 5.58 -1.19 -6.07
C LEU A 57 6.45 -0.47 -5.05
N GLN A 58 6.23 0.83 -4.87
CA GLN A 58 6.92 1.64 -3.89
C GLN A 58 5.90 2.42 -3.06
N PHE A 59 6.16 2.49 -1.76
CA PHE A 59 5.40 3.32 -0.83
C PHE A 59 6.30 4.41 -0.27
N GLN A 60 5.72 5.60 -0.10
CA GLN A 60 6.33 6.70 0.61
C GLN A 60 5.33 7.27 1.61
N TYR A 61 5.82 7.80 2.71
CA TYR A 61 5.02 8.25 3.84
C TYR A 61 5.39 9.67 4.24
N TRP A 62 4.41 10.56 4.33
CA TRP A 62 4.63 11.95 4.73
C TRP A 62 4.62 12.09 6.25
N THR A 63 5.75 12.51 6.80
CA THR A 63 5.90 12.92 8.20
C THR A 63 5.71 14.44 8.29
N GLN A 64 4.88 14.91 9.23
CA GLN A 64 4.79 16.33 9.57
C GLN A 64 5.13 16.52 11.05
N GLY A 65 5.98 17.49 11.37
CA GLY A 65 6.13 17.98 12.75
C GLY A 65 6.85 17.07 13.74
N ASP A 66 7.71 16.15 13.30
CA ASP A 66 8.64 15.50 14.23
C ASP A 66 9.88 16.39 14.40
N ALA A 67 9.86 17.24 15.43
CA ALA A 67 10.98 18.14 15.76
C ALA A 67 12.32 17.40 15.98
N SER A 68 12.29 16.09 16.21
CA SER A 68 13.49 15.27 16.41
C SER A 68 14.05 14.65 15.13
N GLN A 69 13.29 14.59 14.02
CA GLN A 69 13.75 13.90 12.81
C GLN A 69 13.27 14.45 11.45
N ALA A 70 12.37 15.43 11.40
CA ALA A 70 11.89 16.01 10.13
C ALA A 70 12.10 17.53 10.10
N PRO A 71 12.48 18.13 8.94
CA PRO A 71 12.51 19.57 8.78
C PRO A 71 11.15 20.20 9.14
N ALA A 72 11.14 21.49 9.48
CA ALA A 72 9.93 22.22 9.89
C ALA A 72 8.78 22.25 8.86
N GLY A 73 8.97 21.68 7.66
CA GLY A 73 7.95 21.50 6.63
C GLY A 73 7.48 20.06 6.41
N GLY A 74 7.98 19.08 7.16
CA GLY A 74 7.74 17.66 6.92
C GLY A 74 8.66 17.03 5.86
N ALA A 75 8.61 15.71 5.74
CA ALA A 75 9.41 14.96 4.77
C ALA A 75 8.76 13.63 4.36
N TRP A 76 8.95 13.24 3.10
CA TRP A 76 8.64 11.92 2.59
C TRP A 76 9.69 10.91 3.05
N ARG A 77 9.24 9.72 3.47
CA ARG A 77 10.10 8.60 3.88
C ARG A 77 9.69 7.32 3.17
N SER A 78 10.65 6.47 2.84
CA SER A 78 10.39 5.14 2.27
C SER A 78 9.90 4.12 3.30
N GLU A 79 10.09 4.41 4.59
CA GLU A 79 9.72 3.54 5.71
C GLU A 79 8.89 4.31 6.72
N TRP A 80 7.96 3.60 7.38
CA TRP A 80 7.15 4.13 8.45
C TRP A 80 7.41 3.35 9.73
N THR A 81 7.97 4.02 10.74
CA THR A 81 8.39 3.39 12.01
C THR A 81 7.52 3.80 13.20
N GLN A 82 6.62 4.77 13.00
CA GLN A 82 5.76 5.30 14.06
C GLN A 82 4.49 4.45 14.15
N THR A 83 4.43 3.57 15.14
CA THR A 83 3.35 2.57 15.28
C THR A 83 2.12 3.11 16.01
N ASP A 84 2.26 4.24 16.70
CA ASP A 84 1.24 4.91 17.50
C ASP A 84 0.41 5.94 16.70
N ARG A 85 0.82 6.26 15.47
CA ARG A 85 0.13 7.22 14.61
C ARG A 85 0.23 6.89 13.13
N LEU A 86 -0.74 7.36 12.37
CA LEU A 86 -0.74 7.26 10.91
C LEU A 86 0.13 8.36 10.28
N PRO A 87 0.72 8.09 9.10
CA PRO A 87 1.31 9.16 8.29
C PRO A 87 0.22 10.13 7.84
N ALA A 88 0.56 11.40 7.68
CA ALA A 88 -0.39 12.39 7.18
C ALA A 88 -0.77 12.11 5.71
N SER A 89 0.11 11.47 4.95
CA SER A 89 -0.15 11.06 3.57
C SER A 89 0.67 9.84 3.18
N VAL A 90 0.15 9.06 2.24
CA VAL A 90 0.84 7.92 1.64
C VAL A 90 0.94 8.16 0.13
N GLY A 91 2.17 8.15 -0.38
CA GLY A 91 2.46 8.08 -1.81
C GLY A 91 2.61 6.63 -2.22
N ILE A 92 1.99 6.26 -3.35
CA ILE A 92 2.07 4.92 -3.92
C ILE A 92 2.51 5.08 -5.37
N THR A 93 3.62 4.43 -5.72
CA THR A 93 4.12 4.39 -7.10
C THR A 93 4.13 2.96 -7.59
N VAL A 94 3.53 2.74 -8.76
CA VAL A 94 3.56 1.46 -9.46
C VAL A 94 4.23 1.65 -10.82
N SER A 95 4.99 0.66 -11.27
CA SER A 95 5.62 0.73 -12.60
C SER A 95 5.51 -0.56 -13.39
N ILE A 96 5.46 -0.42 -14.71
CA ILE A 96 5.49 -1.52 -15.68
C ILE A 96 6.53 -1.22 -16.76
N THR A 97 7.16 -2.26 -17.28
CA THR A 97 8.13 -2.19 -18.37
C THR A 97 7.51 -2.86 -19.58
N ARG A 98 7.25 -2.06 -20.61
CA ARG A 98 6.65 -2.54 -21.85
C ARG A 98 7.57 -2.20 -23.02
N SER A 99 7.96 -3.22 -23.78
CA SER A 99 8.86 -3.06 -24.92
C SER A 99 10.18 -2.34 -24.57
N GLY A 100 10.74 -2.62 -23.39
CA GLY A 100 11.98 -1.99 -22.91
C GLY A 100 11.81 -0.60 -22.27
N HIS A 101 10.60 -0.03 -22.26
CA HIS A 101 10.32 1.26 -21.66
C HIS A 101 9.59 1.11 -20.33
N LYS A 102 10.14 1.70 -19.26
CA LYS A 102 9.51 1.77 -17.95
C LYS A 102 8.52 2.93 -17.89
N VAL A 103 7.28 2.64 -17.53
CA VAL A 103 6.20 3.61 -17.31
C VAL A 103 5.76 3.49 -15.86
N SER A 104 5.67 4.62 -15.17
CA SER A 104 5.26 4.68 -13.76
C SER A 104 4.02 5.54 -13.58
N ALA A 105 3.20 5.19 -12.60
CA ALA A 105 2.09 6.01 -12.13
C ALA A 105 2.21 6.22 -10.62
N GLU A 106 2.02 7.46 -10.19
CA GLU A 106 2.05 7.86 -8.78
C GLU A 106 0.66 8.30 -8.33
N ARG A 107 0.31 7.94 -7.09
CA ARG A 107 -0.86 8.46 -6.41
C ARG A 107 -0.56 8.82 -4.97
N ILE A 108 -0.91 10.04 -4.58
CA ILE A 108 -0.84 10.51 -3.21
C ILE A 108 -2.22 10.48 -2.57
N LEU A 109 -2.30 9.91 -1.37
CA LEU A 109 -3.51 9.79 -0.56
C LEU A 109 -3.27 10.52 0.76
N HIS A 110 -4.08 11.53 1.04
CA HIS A 110 -4.09 12.18 2.35
C HIS A 110 -4.92 11.34 3.32
N LEU A 111 -4.33 11.02 4.48
CA LEU A 111 -5.03 10.31 5.55
C LEU A 111 -5.54 11.36 6.52
N SER A 112 -6.78 11.80 6.35
CA SER A 112 -7.45 12.59 7.39
C SER A 112 -7.70 11.69 8.59
N ALA A 113 -7.30 12.13 9.79
CA ALA A 113 -7.81 11.55 11.02
C ALA A 113 -9.33 11.57 10.93
N VAL A 114 -9.97 10.41 11.13
CA VAL A 114 -11.43 10.37 11.30
C VAL A 114 -11.73 11.26 12.50
N PRO A 115 -12.56 12.32 12.35
CA PRO A 115 -12.98 13.10 13.50
C PRO A 115 -13.68 12.16 14.48
N GLU A 116 -13.30 12.22 15.75
CA GLU A 116 -14.02 11.55 16.85
C GLU A 116 -15.47 12.01 16.95
#